data_AF-A0A8C6A7R6-F1
#
_entry.id   AF-A0A8C6A7R6-F1
#
_cell.length_a   1.000
_cell.length_b   1.000
_cell.length_c   1.000
_cell.angle_alpha   90.00
_cell.angle_beta   90.00
_cell.angle_gamma   90.00
#
_symmetry.space_group_name_H-M   'P 1'
#
loop_
_entity.id
_entity.type
_entity.pdbx_description
1 polymer ?
#
loop_
_entity_poly.entity_id
_entity_poly.type
_entity_poly.pdbx_seq_one_letter_code
_entity_poly.pdbx_strand_id
1 'polypeptide(L)'
;MQKDPLQLSKRPRCDGSPRTPPNTPSAAADRTPELHPDHQTWGPEQVCAFLARSGFQEPKLLENFRGSRAEGRGMGTRGGGRPGLRRRPLRDWFHPLLIRIIDTPQFQRLRYIKQLGGGYYVFPGASHNRFEHSLGVAYLGGCLVRSLREKQPELQISNRDVLCVQIAGLCHDLGHGPFSHMFDGRFIPLARPGVKWTHEQGSVQMFEHLVNSNGLRPIMEQYGLIPEEDICFIKEQIIGPLETPVKDSVWPYKGRPKEKSFLYEIVSNKRNGIDVDKWDYFARDCHHLGIPNNFDYNRFIMFARVCEEGNEKCICIRDKEAGNLYDMFHTRNRLHHKAYQHKVSNIIDTMITDALLKADPYIEITGAQGKKYHISTAIDDMEAFTKLTDNVFLEILYSSDPKLDAAQKVLKNIEYRNLYKYVGETQPGEARKIERKDYEHLPKKVADAKPDGIFLEAEMKAEDFIVDVINMDYGMKDKNPIDHVRFYCKSDLSRTVSIDKSQVTTYVK
;
A
#
# COMPACT_ATOMS: atom_id res chain seq x y z
N MET A 1 -65.70 -30.15 -26.70
CA MET A 1 -65.73 -30.64 -28.10
C MET A 1 -66.61 -29.70 -28.91
N GLN A 2 -66.26 -29.44 -30.18
CA GLN A 2 -66.94 -28.52 -31.14
C GLN A 2 -66.89 -27.03 -30.71
N LYS A 3 -66.18 -26.11 -31.40
CA LYS A 3 -66.20 -25.60 -32.81
C LYS A 3 -67.25 -24.48 -33.03
N ASP A 4 -66.77 -23.23 -33.12
CA ASP A 4 -66.72 -22.36 -34.33
C ASP A 4 -67.96 -22.20 -35.26
N PRO A 5 -68.06 -21.17 -36.16
CA PRO A 5 -67.33 -19.88 -36.29
C PRO A 5 -68.20 -18.68 -36.84
N LEU A 6 -67.55 -17.64 -37.40
CA LEU A 6 -67.95 -16.74 -38.52
C LEU A 6 -68.72 -15.40 -38.31
N GLN A 7 -68.00 -14.30 -38.62
CA GLN A 7 -68.34 -13.20 -39.58
C GLN A 7 -69.52 -12.23 -39.30
N LEU A 8 -69.58 -10.99 -39.83
CA LEU A 8 -68.93 -10.35 -40.99
C LEU A 8 -68.76 -8.80 -40.78
N SER A 9 -68.17 -8.11 -41.77
CA SER A 9 -67.71 -6.70 -41.71
C SER A 9 -68.53 -5.72 -42.57
N LYS A 10 -68.32 -4.39 -42.38
CA LYS A 10 -67.97 -3.40 -43.45
C LYS A 10 -67.79 -1.95 -42.97
N ARG A 11 -66.83 -1.24 -43.59
CA ARG A 11 -66.63 0.23 -43.55
C ARG A 11 -67.23 0.90 -44.81
N PRO A 12 -67.50 2.21 -44.76
CA PRO A 12 -66.83 3.22 -45.64
C PRO A 12 -66.19 4.33 -44.76
N ARG A 13 -65.60 5.46 -45.20
CA ARG A 13 -64.83 5.98 -46.38
C ARG A 13 -64.18 7.32 -45.88
N CYS A 14 -63.21 8.00 -46.51
CA CYS A 14 -62.46 7.79 -47.76
C CYS A 14 -61.01 8.32 -47.59
N ASP A 15 -60.39 8.77 -48.69
CA ASP A 15 -58.98 9.10 -48.89
C ASP A 15 -58.64 10.61 -48.85
N GLY A 16 -57.34 10.93 -48.68
CA GLY A 16 -56.83 12.31 -48.73
C GLY A 16 -55.32 12.47 -48.57
N SER A 17 -54.49 11.67 -49.28
CA SER A 17 -53.02 11.79 -49.24
C SER A 17 -52.50 12.81 -50.26
N PRO A 18 -51.49 13.62 -49.89
CA PRO A 18 -50.28 13.61 -50.71
C PRO A 18 -48.95 13.64 -49.93
N ARG A 19 -48.05 12.75 -50.36
CA ARG A 19 -46.57 12.80 -50.28
C ARG A 19 -45.89 12.65 -48.91
N THR A 20 -45.24 11.50 -48.77
CA THR A 20 -44.26 11.12 -47.73
C THR A 20 -42.96 11.94 -47.78
N PRO A 21 -42.50 12.48 -46.64
CA PRO A 21 -41.08 12.55 -46.28
C PRO A 21 -40.60 11.21 -45.68
N PRO A 22 -39.29 10.96 -45.58
CA PRO A 22 -38.75 9.63 -45.28
C PRO A 22 -38.88 9.21 -43.80
N ASN A 23 -39.16 7.91 -43.62
CA ASN A 23 -39.11 7.10 -42.40
C ASN A 23 -38.50 7.74 -41.15
N THR A 24 -39.35 8.10 -40.18
CA THR A 24 -38.97 8.18 -38.77
C THR A 24 -39.12 6.77 -38.15
N PRO A 25 -38.04 6.11 -37.68
CA PRO A 25 -38.18 4.84 -36.98
C PRO A 25 -38.95 5.01 -35.66
N SER A 26 -39.80 4.03 -35.35
CA SER A 26 -40.49 3.94 -34.06
C SER A 26 -39.50 4.04 -32.90
N ALA A 27 -39.88 4.73 -31.82
CA ALA A 27 -39.11 4.76 -30.59
C ALA A 27 -38.91 3.33 -30.06
N ALA A 28 -37.70 2.80 -30.25
CA ALA A 28 -37.28 1.58 -29.58
C ALA A 28 -37.21 1.88 -28.08
N ALA A 29 -37.84 1.04 -27.27
CA ALA A 29 -37.65 1.09 -25.82
C ALA A 29 -36.14 0.99 -25.52
N ASP A 30 -35.62 1.94 -24.76
CA ASP A 30 -34.19 2.08 -24.48
C ASP A 30 -33.74 0.99 -23.49
N ARG A 31 -33.62 -0.24 -24.01
CA ARG A 31 -33.16 -1.40 -23.28
C ARG A 31 -31.64 -1.26 -23.09
N THR A 32 -31.23 -0.56 -22.04
CA THR A 32 -29.86 -0.72 -21.52
C THR A 32 -29.60 -2.21 -21.35
N PRO A 33 -28.54 -2.77 -21.96
CA PRO A 33 -28.31 -4.20 -21.91
C PRO A 33 -28.12 -4.67 -20.47
N GLU A 34 -28.78 -5.76 -20.11
CA GLU A 34 -28.45 -6.47 -18.88
C GLU A 34 -27.01 -6.97 -19.00
N LEU A 35 -26.22 -6.71 -17.95
CA LEU A 35 -24.83 -7.13 -17.87
C LEU A 35 -24.83 -8.58 -17.41
N HIS A 36 -24.33 -9.47 -18.27
CA HIS A 36 -24.17 -10.88 -17.95
C HIS A 36 -23.21 -11.05 -16.75
N PRO A 37 -23.43 -11.97 -15.80
CA PRO A 37 -22.59 -12.07 -14.59
C PRO A 37 -21.12 -12.42 -14.90
N ASP A 38 -20.91 -13.27 -15.92
CA ASP A 38 -19.58 -13.52 -16.46
C ASP A 38 -19.18 -12.37 -17.40
N HIS A 39 -18.10 -11.68 -17.05
CA HIS A 39 -17.51 -10.57 -17.79
C HIS A 39 -16.63 -11.01 -18.96
N GLN A 40 -16.31 -12.30 -19.08
CA GLN A 40 -15.53 -12.83 -20.21
C GLN A 40 -16.36 -12.92 -21.50
N THR A 41 -17.70 -12.88 -21.41
CA THR A 41 -18.61 -13.00 -22.56
C THR A 41 -19.09 -11.65 -23.11
N TRP A 42 -18.68 -10.52 -22.53
CA TRP A 42 -19.24 -9.21 -22.85
C TRP A 42 -18.85 -8.67 -24.22
N GLY A 43 -19.85 -8.28 -25.00
CA GLY A 43 -19.65 -7.51 -26.23
C GLY A 43 -19.34 -6.02 -25.98
N PRO A 44 -18.86 -5.28 -27.00
CA PRO A 44 -18.51 -3.86 -26.89
C PRO A 44 -19.55 -2.97 -26.19
N GLU A 45 -20.83 -3.12 -26.51
CA GLU A 45 -21.92 -2.33 -25.91
C GLU A 45 -22.13 -2.64 -24.42
N GLN A 46 -21.93 -3.89 -24.00
CA GLN A 46 -22.02 -4.28 -22.59
C GLN A 46 -20.84 -3.72 -21.79
N VAL A 47 -19.63 -3.73 -22.37
CA VAL A 47 -18.45 -3.07 -21.78
C VAL A 47 -18.69 -1.55 -21.65
N CYS A 48 -19.25 -0.90 -22.68
CA CYS A 48 -19.60 0.52 -22.61
C CYS A 48 -20.66 0.81 -21.53
N ALA A 49 -21.71 -0.01 -21.45
CA ALA A 49 -22.77 0.13 -20.44
C ALA A 49 -22.22 -0.06 -19.01
N PHE A 50 -21.28 -0.98 -18.79
CA PHE A 50 -20.59 -1.15 -17.52
C PHE A 50 -19.71 0.06 -17.16
N LEU A 51 -18.92 0.58 -18.11
CA LEU A 51 -18.06 1.74 -17.89
C LEU A 51 -18.87 3.01 -17.57
N ALA A 52 -19.95 3.26 -18.31
CA ALA A 52 -20.85 4.38 -18.06
C ALA A 52 -21.57 4.29 -16.70
N ARG A 53 -21.95 3.07 -16.26
CA ARG A 53 -22.48 2.80 -14.91
C ARG A 53 -21.42 2.94 -13.81
N SER A 54 -20.14 2.74 -14.14
CA SER A 54 -19.00 2.87 -13.23
C SER A 54 -18.41 4.29 -13.18
N GLY A 55 -19.13 5.30 -13.70
CA GLY A 55 -18.73 6.71 -13.66
C GLY A 55 -17.90 7.20 -14.86
N PHE A 56 -17.53 6.32 -15.80
CA PHE A 56 -16.73 6.66 -16.97
C PHE A 56 -17.63 7.01 -18.17
N GLN A 57 -18.18 8.22 -18.17
CA GLN A 57 -19.18 8.68 -19.15
C GLN A 57 -18.60 9.52 -20.30
N GLU A 58 -17.28 9.63 -20.44
CA GLU A 58 -16.66 10.44 -21.50
C GLU A 58 -16.97 9.84 -22.89
N PRO A 59 -17.63 10.56 -23.82
CA PRO A 59 -18.11 9.96 -25.08
C PRO A 59 -17.00 9.36 -25.95
N LYS A 60 -15.85 10.04 -26.03
CA LYS A 60 -14.65 9.54 -26.74
C LYS A 60 -14.10 8.26 -26.13
N LEU A 61 -14.19 8.10 -24.80
CA LEU A 61 -13.76 6.88 -24.13
C LEU A 61 -14.66 5.71 -24.55
N LEU A 62 -15.98 5.93 -24.61
CA LEU A 62 -16.97 4.90 -24.94
C LEU A 62 -17.00 4.53 -26.44
N GLU A 63 -16.88 5.50 -27.35
CA GLU A 63 -16.78 5.22 -28.80
C GLU A 63 -15.58 4.34 -29.15
N ASN A 64 -14.44 4.52 -28.47
CA ASN A 64 -13.23 3.73 -28.68
C ASN A 64 -13.43 2.22 -28.43
N PHE A 65 -14.38 1.82 -27.58
CA PHE A 65 -14.68 0.40 -27.34
C PHE A 65 -15.58 -0.24 -28.41
N ARG A 66 -16.41 0.55 -29.10
CA ARG A 66 -17.42 0.06 -30.05
C ARG A 66 -16.84 -0.42 -31.40
N GLY A 67 -15.68 0.08 -31.80
CA GLY A 67 -15.20 0.04 -33.19
C GLY A 67 -14.39 -1.18 -33.67
N SER A 68 -14.20 -2.25 -32.89
CA SER A 68 -13.18 -3.28 -33.20
C SER A 68 -13.72 -4.70 -33.52
N ARG A 69 -13.58 -5.15 -34.78
CA ARG A 69 -13.69 -6.57 -35.21
C ARG A 69 -12.83 -6.87 -36.46
N ALA A 70 -12.45 -8.16 -36.60
CA ALA A 70 -11.85 -8.84 -37.78
C ALA A 70 -10.32 -8.73 -38.10
N GLU A 71 -9.58 -9.74 -37.64
CA GLU A 71 -8.68 -10.69 -38.36
C GLU A 71 -7.86 -10.34 -39.63
N GLY A 72 -6.64 -10.92 -39.71
CA GLY A 72 -6.21 -11.69 -40.91
C GLY A 72 -5.24 -11.08 -41.95
N ARG A 73 -3.94 -11.41 -41.82
CA ARG A 73 -2.82 -11.34 -42.82
C ARG A 73 -3.05 -10.68 -44.22
N GLY A 74 -2.22 -9.68 -44.56
CA GLY A 74 -1.98 -9.22 -45.95
C GLY A 74 -0.82 -8.20 -46.05
N MET A 75 -0.07 -8.18 -47.16
CA MET A 75 1.09 -7.28 -47.38
C MET A 75 0.67 -5.83 -47.74
N GLY A 76 1.51 -4.83 -47.42
CA GLY A 76 1.57 -3.59 -48.23
C GLY A 76 1.85 -2.25 -47.50
N THR A 77 3.06 -1.72 -47.72
CA THR A 77 3.42 -0.27 -47.80
C THR A 77 3.12 0.75 -46.67
N ARG A 78 4.22 1.32 -46.14
CA ARG A 78 4.46 2.71 -45.65
C ARG A 78 3.38 3.46 -44.84
N GLY A 79 3.69 3.77 -43.58
CA GLY A 79 3.25 5.04 -42.94
C GLY A 79 2.92 4.99 -41.44
N GLY A 80 3.80 5.53 -40.60
CA GLY A 80 3.43 6.27 -39.37
C GLY A 80 2.45 5.66 -38.36
N GLY A 81 2.59 4.40 -37.94
CA GLY A 81 1.74 3.82 -36.90
C GLY A 81 2.04 4.32 -35.47
N ARG A 82 0.99 4.64 -34.69
CA ARG A 82 1.02 4.63 -33.22
C ARG A 82 -0.19 3.85 -32.66
N PRO A 83 -0.05 3.17 -31.51
CA PRO A 83 -0.68 1.86 -31.32
C PRO A 83 -1.97 1.88 -30.51
N GLY A 84 -2.88 0.94 -30.82
CA GLY A 84 -4.14 0.75 -30.09
C GLY A 84 -3.98 0.19 -28.68
N LEU A 85 -4.97 0.46 -27.82
CA LEU A 85 -4.95 0.14 -26.40
C LEU A 85 -5.48 -1.27 -26.10
N ARG A 86 -4.62 -2.29 -26.28
CA ARG A 86 -4.81 -3.59 -25.59
C ARG A 86 -4.61 -3.39 -24.08
N ARG A 87 -5.28 -4.19 -23.24
CA ARG A 87 -4.85 -4.34 -21.82
C ARG A 87 -3.45 -4.95 -21.84
N ARG A 88 -2.47 -4.20 -21.35
CA ARG A 88 -1.04 -4.51 -21.48
C ARG A 88 -0.53 -5.34 -20.28
N PRO A 89 0.19 -6.47 -20.50
CA PRO A 89 0.81 -7.26 -19.43
C PRO A 89 1.75 -6.43 -18.55
N LEU A 90 2.03 -6.87 -17.31
CA LEU A 90 3.00 -6.24 -16.40
C LEU A 90 4.35 -5.92 -17.07
N ARG A 91 4.80 -6.78 -17.99
CA ARG A 91 6.03 -6.65 -18.79
C ARG A 91 6.10 -5.38 -19.66
N ASP A 92 4.97 -4.74 -19.92
CA ASP A 92 4.89 -3.51 -20.72
C ASP A 92 4.93 -2.23 -19.86
N TRP A 93 4.77 -2.36 -18.53
CA TRP A 93 4.72 -1.23 -17.58
C TRP A 93 6.03 -1.04 -16.81
N PHE A 94 6.80 -2.12 -16.61
CA PHE A 94 8.05 -2.10 -15.85
C PHE A 94 9.25 -2.50 -16.70
N HIS A 95 10.40 -1.94 -16.39
CA HIS A 95 11.68 -2.30 -17.00
C HIS A 95 11.99 -3.80 -16.80
N PRO A 96 12.60 -4.52 -17.77
CA PRO A 96 12.85 -5.96 -17.67
C PRO A 96 13.60 -6.39 -16.40
N LEU A 97 14.53 -5.59 -15.89
CA LEU A 97 15.20 -5.85 -14.60
C LEU A 97 14.22 -5.89 -13.42
N LEU A 98 13.24 -4.98 -13.37
CA LEU A 98 12.21 -4.96 -12.33
C LEU A 98 11.31 -6.20 -12.45
N ILE A 99 10.96 -6.62 -13.68
CA ILE A 99 10.23 -7.87 -13.91
C ILE A 99 11.03 -9.08 -13.40
N ARG A 100 12.36 -9.11 -13.60
CA ARG A 100 13.22 -10.18 -13.07
C ARG A 100 13.32 -10.22 -11.54
N ILE A 101 13.07 -9.10 -10.86
CA ILE A 101 12.95 -9.02 -9.39
C ILE A 101 11.54 -9.43 -8.94
N ILE A 102 10.51 -8.98 -9.66
CA ILE A 102 9.10 -9.30 -9.40
C ILE A 102 8.86 -10.82 -9.53
N ASP A 103 9.37 -11.45 -10.59
CA ASP A 103 9.19 -12.87 -10.91
C ASP A 103 10.09 -13.79 -10.03
N THR A 104 10.22 -13.50 -8.73
CA THR A 104 11.01 -14.29 -7.75
C THR A 104 10.14 -14.76 -6.57
N PRO A 105 10.46 -15.90 -5.91
CA PRO A 105 9.73 -16.35 -4.73
C PRO A 105 9.66 -15.29 -3.61
N GLN A 106 10.79 -14.61 -3.37
CA GLN A 106 10.95 -13.58 -2.35
C GLN A 106 9.98 -12.40 -2.54
N PHE A 107 9.73 -11.99 -3.79
CA PHE A 107 8.79 -10.91 -4.09
C PHE A 107 7.34 -11.41 -4.24
N GLN A 108 7.11 -12.54 -4.91
CA GLN A 108 5.75 -13.11 -5.07
C GLN A 108 5.11 -13.48 -3.73
N ARG A 109 5.92 -13.77 -2.69
CA ARG A 109 5.52 -13.89 -1.28
C ARG A 109 4.57 -12.78 -0.82
N LEU A 110 4.79 -11.53 -1.25
CA LEU A 110 4.00 -10.37 -0.81
C LEU A 110 2.54 -10.41 -1.25
N ARG A 111 2.14 -11.34 -2.13
CA ARG A 111 0.73 -11.61 -2.47
C ARG A 111 -0.06 -12.25 -1.34
N TYR A 112 0.65 -12.88 -0.40
CA TYR A 112 0.08 -13.66 0.69
C TYR A 112 0.20 -12.91 2.04
N ILE A 113 0.35 -11.58 2.00
CA ILE A 113 0.48 -10.71 3.17
C ILE A 113 -0.43 -9.50 3.01
N LYS A 114 -1.54 -9.45 3.77
CA LYS A 114 -2.49 -8.33 3.76
C LYS A 114 -1.81 -7.03 4.17
N GLN A 115 -2.06 -5.96 3.41
CA GLN A 115 -1.53 -4.62 3.70
C GLN A 115 -1.91 -4.16 5.12
N LEU A 116 -3.18 -4.37 5.49
CA LEU A 116 -3.79 -3.88 6.71
C LEU A 116 -4.06 -4.96 7.77
N GLY A 117 -3.48 -6.16 7.62
CA GLY A 117 -3.60 -7.24 8.62
C GLY A 117 -5.05 -7.55 9.04
N GLY A 118 -5.32 -7.53 10.35
CA GLY A 118 -6.65 -7.68 10.95
C GLY A 118 -7.69 -6.65 10.48
N GLY A 119 -7.27 -5.57 9.82
CA GLY A 119 -8.13 -4.60 9.12
C GLY A 119 -9.12 -5.25 8.16
N TYR A 120 -8.73 -6.31 7.45
CA TYR A 120 -9.62 -7.03 6.51
C TYR A 120 -10.87 -7.62 7.20
N TYR A 121 -10.75 -8.04 8.46
CA TYR A 121 -11.86 -8.59 9.25
C TYR A 121 -12.83 -7.51 9.77
N VAL A 122 -12.60 -6.24 9.46
CA VAL A 122 -13.50 -5.11 9.77
C VAL A 122 -13.93 -4.40 8.49
N PHE A 123 -12.99 -4.17 7.57
CA PHE A 123 -13.21 -3.53 6.28
C PHE A 123 -13.07 -4.59 5.19
N PRO A 124 -14.17 -5.22 4.72
CA PRO A 124 -14.10 -6.33 3.77
C PRO A 124 -13.55 -5.92 2.39
N GLY A 125 -13.52 -4.62 2.08
CA GLY A 125 -12.84 -4.10 0.89
C GLY A 125 -11.30 -4.09 1.01
N ALA A 126 -10.73 -4.11 2.23
CA ALA A 126 -9.29 -4.14 2.50
C ALA A 126 -8.66 -5.53 2.29
N SER A 127 -8.95 -6.14 1.15
CA SER A 127 -8.44 -7.47 0.74
C SER A 127 -7.05 -7.43 0.10
N HIS A 128 -6.51 -6.23 -0.13
CA HIS A 128 -5.25 -5.96 -0.80
C HIS A 128 -4.01 -6.34 0.04
N ASN A 129 -2.92 -6.58 -0.67
CA ASN A 129 -1.70 -7.18 -0.19
C ASN A 129 -0.49 -6.29 -0.50
N ARG A 130 0.62 -6.54 0.20
CA ARG A 130 1.88 -5.78 0.07
C ARG A 130 2.46 -5.81 -1.36
N PHE A 131 2.13 -6.82 -2.16
CA PHE A 131 2.59 -6.98 -3.56
C PHE A 131 2.17 -5.82 -4.46
N GLU A 132 0.86 -5.57 -4.60
CA GLU A 132 0.33 -4.53 -5.49
C GLU A 132 0.65 -3.11 -5.01
N HIS A 133 0.84 -2.93 -3.70
CA HIS A 133 1.38 -1.72 -3.10
C HIS A 133 2.84 -1.49 -3.50
N SER A 134 3.71 -2.49 -3.32
CA SER A 134 5.13 -2.43 -3.73
C SER A 134 5.31 -2.09 -5.22
N LEU A 135 4.44 -2.62 -6.10
CA LEU A 135 4.42 -2.23 -7.52
C LEU A 135 4.07 -0.74 -7.72
N GLY A 136 3.12 -0.22 -6.94
CA GLY A 136 2.71 1.18 -6.97
C GLY A 136 3.81 2.13 -6.48
N VAL A 137 4.48 1.79 -5.39
CA VAL A 137 5.65 2.56 -4.88
C VAL A 137 6.79 2.58 -5.89
N ALA A 138 7.09 1.44 -6.54
CA ALA A 138 8.08 1.37 -7.64
C ALA A 138 7.69 2.21 -8.87
N TYR A 139 6.40 2.34 -9.15
CA TYR A 139 5.88 3.20 -10.22
C TYR A 139 6.00 4.69 -9.85
N LEU A 140 5.50 5.09 -8.68
CA LEU A 140 5.52 6.48 -8.21
C LEU A 140 6.94 7.02 -7.99
N GLY A 141 7.84 6.22 -7.41
CA GLY A 141 9.26 6.53 -7.31
C GLY A 141 9.88 6.79 -8.69
N GLY A 142 9.54 5.95 -9.67
CA GLY A 142 9.90 6.11 -11.07
C GLY A 142 9.32 7.36 -11.74
N CYS A 143 8.11 7.78 -11.39
CA CYS A 143 7.50 9.01 -11.89
C CYS A 143 8.17 10.27 -11.31
N LEU A 144 8.40 10.30 -9.99
CA LEU A 144 9.04 11.44 -9.32
C LEU A 144 10.47 11.65 -9.85
N VAL A 145 11.31 10.62 -9.84
CA VAL A 145 12.72 10.73 -10.27
C VAL A 145 12.86 11.12 -11.75
N ARG A 146 11.96 10.67 -12.63
CA ARG A 146 11.93 11.10 -14.04
C ARG A 146 11.46 12.54 -14.18
N SER A 147 10.44 12.97 -13.44
CA SER A 147 9.97 14.36 -13.47
C SER A 147 11.07 15.33 -13.02
N LEU A 148 11.80 15.00 -11.94
CA LEU A 148 12.96 15.78 -11.50
C LEU A 148 14.04 15.84 -12.59
N ARG A 149 14.38 14.71 -13.23
CA ARG A 149 15.35 14.63 -14.33
C ARG A 149 14.97 15.49 -15.53
N GLU A 150 13.71 15.47 -15.93
CA GLU A 150 13.19 16.20 -17.09
C GLU A 150 13.13 17.71 -16.84
N LYS A 151 12.78 18.13 -15.61
CA LYS A 151 12.73 19.55 -15.21
C LYS A 151 14.10 20.15 -14.93
N GLN A 152 15.07 19.33 -14.56
CA GLN A 152 16.38 19.73 -14.06
C GLN A 152 17.50 18.79 -14.55
N PRO A 153 17.86 18.86 -15.85
CA PRO A 153 18.95 18.05 -16.42
C PRO A 153 20.30 18.25 -15.71
N GLU A 154 20.52 19.41 -15.07
CA GLU A 154 21.72 19.73 -14.29
C GLU A 154 21.95 18.81 -13.07
N LEU A 155 20.92 18.09 -12.62
CA LEU A 155 21.02 17.06 -11.58
C LEU A 155 21.67 15.76 -12.07
N GLN A 156 21.91 15.64 -13.38
CA GLN A 156 22.60 14.51 -14.04
C GLN A 156 22.01 13.14 -13.64
N ILE A 157 20.70 13.06 -13.43
CA ILE A 157 20.00 11.83 -13.00
C ILE A 157 20.09 10.80 -14.13
N SER A 158 20.85 9.75 -13.90
CA SER A 158 21.13 8.72 -14.89
C SER A 158 19.99 7.69 -14.99
N ASN A 159 19.94 6.88 -16.06
CA ASN A 159 19.02 5.73 -16.11
C ASN A 159 19.32 4.72 -14.98
N ARG A 160 20.59 4.59 -14.58
CA ARG A 160 21.04 3.80 -13.43
C ARG A 160 20.41 4.30 -12.12
N ASP A 161 20.43 5.62 -11.88
CA ASP A 161 19.76 6.24 -10.71
C ASP A 161 18.25 5.96 -10.71
N VAL A 162 17.57 6.14 -11.86
CA VAL A 162 16.13 5.86 -12.01
C VAL A 162 15.83 4.40 -11.66
N LEU A 163 16.59 3.44 -12.19
CA LEU A 163 16.39 2.02 -11.90
C LEU A 163 16.63 1.70 -10.42
N CYS A 164 17.66 2.26 -9.79
CA CYS A 164 17.90 2.04 -8.36
C CYS A 164 16.77 2.57 -7.47
N VAL A 165 16.23 3.76 -7.77
CA VAL A 165 15.05 4.31 -7.06
C VAL A 165 13.83 3.41 -7.25
N GLN A 166 13.60 2.90 -8.47
CA GLN A 166 12.48 1.98 -8.72
C GLN A 166 12.66 0.62 -8.02
N ILE A 167 13.89 0.09 -7.94
CA ILE A 167 14.17 -1.16 -7.22
C ILE A 167 13.99 -0.96 -5.71
N ALA A 168 14.47 0.16 -5.15
CA ALA A 168 14.25 0.49 -3.74
C ALA A 168 12.75 0.62 -3.41
N GLY A 169 11.98 1.37 -4.23
CA GLY A 169 10.53 1.47 -4.07
C GLY A 169 9.81 0.12 -4.21
N LEU A 170 10.29 -0.75 -5.10
CA LEU A 170 9.78 -2.12 -5.22
C LEU A 170 10.10 -2.98 -3.99
N CYS A 171 11.29 -2.83 -3.41
CA CYS A 171 11.82 -3.76 -2.41
C CYS A 171 11.65 -3.29 -0.96
N HIS A 172 11.15 -2.08 -0.71
CA HIS A 172 11.05 -1.49 0.63
C HIS A 172 10.24 -2.31 1.63
N ASP A 173 9.31 -3.12 1.13
CA ASP A 173 8.31 -3.88 1.90
C ASP A 173 8.55 -5.40 1.96
N LEU A 174 9.64 -5.89 1.35
CA LEU A 174 10.00 -7.31 1.31
C LEU A 174 10.07 -7.98 2.71
N GLY A 175 10.39 -7.20 3.74
CA GLY A 175 10.59 -7.64 5.12
C GLY A 175 9.35 -7.74 5.99
N HIS A 176 8.16 -7.39 5.48
CA HIS A 176 6.93 -7.56 6.27
C HIS A 176 6.65 -9.05 6.57
N GLY A 177 6.21 -9.33 7.79
CA GLY A 177 5.73 -10.65 8.19
C GLY A 177 4.22 -10.83 7.97
N PRO A 178 3.66 -11.97 8.40
CA PRO A 178 2.22 -12.23 8.38
C PRO A 178 1.42 -11.07 9.02
N PHE A 179 0.36 -10.63 8.37
CA PHE A 179 -0.48 -9.50 8.81
C PHE A 179 0.27 -8.16 8.96
N SER A 180 1.33 -7.96 8.17
CA SER A 180 2.12 -6.71 8.08
C SER A 180 2.61 -6.19 9.44
N HIS A 181 2.03 -5.08 9.95
CA HIS A 181 2.48 -4.41 11.18
C HIS A 181 2.13 -5.17 12.47
N MET A 182 1.25 -6.17 12.40
CA MET A 182 1.04 -7.07 13.54
C MET A 182 2.31 -7.85 13.87
N PHE A 183 3.10 -8.25 12.86
CA PHE A 183 4.25 -9.12 13.07
C PHE A 183 5.42 -8.43 13.78
N ASP A 184 5.89 -7.28 13.26
CA ASP A 184 6.99 -6.52 13.84
C ASP A 184 6.53 -5.60 14.98
N GLY A 185 5.28 -5.13 14.95
CA GLY A 185 4.70 -4.27 15.99
C GLY A 185 4.27 -5.01 17.27
N ARG A 186 3.69 -6.23 17.14
CA ARG A 186 3.11 -7.00 18.27
C ARG A 186 3.81 -8.34 18.50
N PHE A 187 3.87 -9.22 17.49
CA PHE A 187 4.33 -10.61 17.68
C PHE A 187 5.82 -10.74 18.03
N ILE A 188 6.73 -10.24 17.18
CA ILE A 188 8.18 -10.34 17.43
C ILE A 188 8.60 -9.68 18.76
N PRO A 189 8.10 -8.49 19.15
CA PRO A 189 8.41 -7.91 20.46
C PRO A 189 8.00 -8.76 21.66
N LEU A 190 6.93 -9.57 21.55
CA LEU A 190 6.48 -10.48 22.62
C LEU A 190 7.21 -11.82 22.57
N ALA A 191 7.45 -12.37 21.37
CA ALA A 191 8.12 -13.66 21.19
C ALA A 191 9.63 -13.58 21.43
N ARG A 192 10.27 -12.45 21.08
CA ARG A 192 11.73 -12.23 21.17
C ARG A 192 12.05 -10.83 21.71
N PRO A 193 11.70 -10.49 22.96
CA PRO A 193 11.87 -9.14 23.52
C PRO A 193 13.32 -8.62 23.54
N GLY A 194 14.32 -9.51 23.49
CA GLY A 194 15.73 -9.14 23.35
C GLY A 194 16.18 -8.75 21.93
N VAL A 195 15.33 -8.94 20.91
CA VAL A 195 15.67 -8.69 19.50
C VAL A 195 15.00 -7.42 19.00
N LYS A 196 15.81 -6.48 18.50
CA LYS A 196 15.33 -5.29 17.79
C LYS A 196 15.17 -5.61 16.30
N TRP A 197 13.95 -5.97 15.93
CA TRP A 197 13.53 -6.21 14.55
C TRP A 197 12.64 -5.07 14.04
N THR A 198 12.71 -4.82 12.73
CA THR A 198 11.88 -3.89 11.96
C THR A 198 11.67 -4.48 10.57
N HIS A 199 10.54 -4.20 9.92
CA HIS A 199 10.32 -4.66 8.55
C HIS A 199 11.36 -4.07 7.58
N GLU A 200 11.90 -2.87 7.80
CA GLU A 200 12.96 -2.31 6.94
C GLU A 200 14.28 -3.11 7.02
N GLN A 201 14.65 -3.62 8.20
CA GLN A 201 15.77 -4.56 8.33
C GLN A 201 15.51 -5.85 7.56
N GLY A 202 14.29 -6.40 7.68
CA GLY A 202 13.87 -7.57 6.91
C GLY A 202 13.90 -7.32 5.41
N SER A 203 13.52 -6.14 4.94
CA SER A 203 13.51 -5.78 3.52
C SER A 203 14.93 -5.75 2.95
N VAL A 204 15.89 -5.21 3.70
CA VAL A 204 17.32 -5.20 3.33
C VAL A 204 17.91 -6.61 3.28
N GLN A 205 17.57 -7.48 4.23
CA GLN A 205 18.02 -8.87 4.27
C GLN A 205 17.38 -9.71 3.16
N MET A 206 16.07 -9.59 2.97
CA MET A 206 15.31 -10.29 1.94
C MET A 206 15.71 -9.82 0.53
N PHE A 207 16.03 -8.54 0.34
CA PHE A 207 16.57 -8.04 -0.92
C PHE A 207 17.93 -8.66 -1.26
N GLU A 208 18.86 -8.77 -0.31
CA GLU A 208 20.14 -9.46 -0.55
C GLU A 208 19.94 -10.95 -0.87
N HIS A 209 19.05 -11.63 -0.14
CA HIS A 209 18.68 -13.02 -0.41
C HIS A 209 18.05 -13.18 -1.80
N LEU A 210 17.13 -12.29 -2.20
CA LEU A 210 16.51 -12.25 -3.52
C LEU A 210 17.57 -12.09 -4.62
N VAL A 211 18.46 -11.10 -4.50
CA VAL A 211 19.51 -10.84 -5.50
C VAL A 211 20.44 -12.04 -5.67
N ASN A 212 20.88 -12.65 -4.57
CA ASN A 212 21.84 -13.74 -4.62
C ASN A 212 21.19 -15.07 -5.06
N SER A 213 20.04 -15.46 -4.50
CA SER A 213 19.36 -16.72 -4.83
C SER A 213 18.85 -16.79 -6.27
N ASN A 214 18.56 -15.64 -6.90
CA ASN A 214 18.06 -15.57 -8.28
C ASN A 214 19.15 -15.15 -9.29
N GLY A 215 20.41 -15.03 -8.86
CA GLY A 215 21.55 -14.70 -9.74
C GLY A 215 21.43 -13.35 -10.43
N LEU A 216 20.95 -12.32 -9.72
CA LEU A 216 20.58 -11.04 -10.35
C LEU A 216 21.76 -10.09 -10.61
N ARG A 217 22.92 -10.26 -9.96
CA ARG A 217 24.09 -9.36 -10.12
C ARG A 217 24.54 -9.21 -11.59
N PRO A 218 24.75 -10.28 -12.38
CA PRO A 218 25.10 -10.14 -13.81
C PRO A 218 23.99 -9.51 -14.66
N ILE A 219 22.74 -9.62 -14.23
CA ILE A 219 21.59 -9.03 -14.93
C ILE A 219 21.50 -7.52 -14.61
N MET A 220 21.85 -7.11 -13.39
CA MET A 220 22.01 -5.70 -13.04
C MET A 220 23.12 -5.05 -13.89
N GLU A 221 24.28 -5.71 -14.01
CA GLU A 221 25.39 -5.30 -14.89
C GLU A 221 24.95 -5.19 -16.37
N GLN A 222 24.22 -6.18 -16.89
CA GLN A 222 23.68 -6.17 -18.25
C GLN A 222 22.81 -4.93 -18.54
N TYR A 223 22.12 -4.40 -17.53
CA TYR A 223 21.29 -3.19 -17.63
C TYR A 223 21.99 -1.91 -17.16
N GLY A 224 23.32 -1.94 -16.97
CA GLY A 224 24.14 -0.75 -16.68
C GLY A 224 24.13 -0.29 -15.22
N LEU A 225 23.81 -1.19 -14.28
CA LEU A 225 24.04 -0.98 -12.85
C LEU A 225 25.43 -1.50 -12.46
N ILE A 226 25.98 -0.97 -11.36
CA ILE A 226 27.21 -1.48 -10.72
C ILE A 226 26.77 -2.10 -9.38
N PRO A 227 26.69 -3.44 -9.26
CA PRO A 227 26.05 -4.08 -8.11
C PRO A 227 26.59 -3.66 -6.75
N GLU A 228 27.90 -3.44 -6.63
CA GLU A 228 28.58 -3.11 -5.37
C GLU A 228 28.10 -1.75 -4.82
N GLU A 229 27.99 -0.75 -5.69
CA GLU A 229 27.48 0.59 -5.37
C GLU A 229 25.95 0.62 -5.29
N ASP A 230 25.26 -0.04 -6.23
CA ASP A 230 23.80 0.08 -6.39
C ASP A 230 23.03 -0.75 -5.38
N ILE A 231 23.50 -1.94 -5.00
CA ILE A 231 22.89 -2.71 -3.91
C ILE A 231 23.03 -1.96 -2.59
N CYS A 232 24.18 -1.29 -2.36
CA CYS A 232 24.36 -0.40 -1.22
C CYS A 232 23.34 0.75 -1.26
N PHE A 233 23.26 1.49 -2.37
CA PHE A 233 22.31 2.58 -2.54
C PHE A 233 20.83 2.18 -2.40
N ILE A 234 20.44 1.01 -2.91
CA ILE A 234 19.08 0.48 -2.80
C ILE A 234 18.74 0.19 -1.33
N LYS A 235 19.64 -0.48 -0.60
CA LYS A 235 19.43 -0.78 0.83
C LYS A 235 19.35 0.50 1.66
N GLU A 236 20.22 1.46 1.39
CA GLU A 236 20.25 2.74 2.10
C GLU A 236 18.96 3.57 1.90
N GLN A 237 18.30 3.49 0.75
CA GLN A 237 17.00 4.12 0.51
C GLN A 237 15.85 3.48 1.31
N ILE A 238 15.98 2.22 1.72
CA ILE A 238 14.98 1.48 2.49
C ILE A 238 15.17 1.77 3.99
N ILE A 239 16.36 1.49 4.52
CA ILE A 239 16.62 1.52 5.97
C ILE A 239 17.23 2.85 6.46
N GLY A 240 17.89 3.62 5.58
CA GLY A 240 18.80 4.70 5.96
C GLY A 240 20.28 4.27 5.95
N PRO A 241 21.20 5.05 6.54
CA PRO A 241 22.62 4.72 6.58
C PRO A 241 22.89 3.33 7.19
N LEU A 242 23.67 2.50 6.49
CA LEU A 242 23.96 1.12 6.88
C LEU A 242 24.97 1.00 8.04
N GLU A 243 25.79 2.03 8.23
CA GLU A 243 26.76 2.14 9.31
C GLU A 243 26.47 3.40 10.13
N THR A 244 26.82 3.37 11.41
CA THR A 244 26.79 4.61 12.21
C THR A 244 27.87 5.54 11.66
N PRO A 245 27.54 6.79 11.25
CA PRO A 245 28.55 7.70 10.73
C PRO A 245 29.64 7.91 11.79
N VAL A 246 30.90 7.75 11.38
CA VAL A 246 32.05 8.18 12.16
C VAL A 246 31.87 9.65 12.48
N LYS A 247 32.22 10.09 13.70
CA LYS A 247 31.91 11.43 14.24
C LYS A 247 32.31 12.61 13.35
N ASP A 248 33.21 12.40 12.40
CA ASP A 248 33.77 13.42 11.51
C ASP A 248 33.30 13.31 10.04
N SER A 249 32.44 12.34 9.68
CA SER A 249 31.88 12.24 8.32
C SER A 249 30.65 13.14 8.15
N VAL A 250 30.76 14.14 7.28
CA VAL A 250 29.68 15.10 6.96
C VAL A 250 28.53 14.44 6.16
N TRP A 251 28.80 13.33 5.46
CA TRP A 251 27.82 12.58 4.67
C TRP A 251 27.77 11.12 5.16
N PRO A 252 26.59 10.58 5.54
CA PRO A 252 26.49 9.26 6.17
C PRO A 252 26.26 8.10 5.16
N TYR A 253 26.05 8.40 3.88
CA TYR A 253 25.73 7.40 2.86
C TYR A 253 26.93 7.09 1.95
N LYS A 254 27.00 5.85 1.46
CA LYS A 254 28.06 5.33 0.57
C LYS A 254 27.55 5.07 -0.85
N GLY A 255 26.29 4.70 -1.02
CA GLY A 255 25.74 4.28 -2.31
C GLY A 255 25.64 5.40 -3.36
N ARG A 256 25.49 6.66 -2.92
CA ARG A 256 25.55 7.87 -3.74
C ARG A 256 26.19 9.04 -2.97
N PRO A 257 26.86 9.97 -3.68
CA PRO A 257 27.48 11.14 -3.05
C PRO A 257 26.44 12.22 -2.70
N LYS A 258 26.82 13.18 -1.85
CA LYS A 258 25.92 14.24 -1.34
C LYS A 258 25.24 15.09 -2.43
N GLU A 259 25.84 15.23 -3.61
CA GLU A 259 25.25 15.94 -4.75
C GLU A 259 23.98 15.27 -5.29
N LYS A 260 23.73 14.02 -4.87
CA LYS A 260 22.56 13.19 -5.17
C LYS A 260 21.66 12.95 -3.94
N SER A 261 21.85 13.68 -2.83
CA SER A 261 21.14 13.49 -1.56
C SER A 261 19.62 13.42 -1.70
N PHE A 262 19.04 14.24 -2.58
CA PHE A 262 17.60 14.28 -2.90
C PHE A 262 17.02 12.94 -3.37
N LEU A 263 17.82 11.98 -3.85
CA LEU A 263 17.31 10.66 -4.24
C LEU A 263 16.89 9.83 -3.02
N TYR A 264 17.52 10.01 -1.86
CA TYR A 264 17.17 9.32 -0.61
C TYR A 264 15.84 9.81 -0.01
N GLU A 265 15.32 10.96 -0.47
CA GLU A 265 14.04 11.52 -0.04
C GLU A 265 12.84 10.94 -0.83
N ILE A 266 13.07 10.06 -1.82
CA ILE A 266 12.00 9.55 -2.70
C ILE A 266 11.23 8.37 -2.09
N VAL A 267 11.95 7.33 -1.63
CA VAL A 267 11.35 6.03 -1.25
C VAL A 267 10.97 5.97 0.23
N SER A 268 11.89 6.33 1.13
CA SER A 268 11.62 6.38 2.57
C SER A 268 12.28 7.63 3.15
N ASN A 269 11.50 8.71 3.25
CA ASN A 269 12.04 10.02 3.57
C ASN A 269 12.24 10.17 5.08
N LYS A 270 13.43 9.83 5.57
CA LYS A 270 13.76 9.90 7.01
C LYS A 270 13.86 11.35 7.55
N ARG A 271 13.81 12.39 6.70
CA ARG A 271 13.89 13.82 7.08
C ARG A 271 12.54 14.37 7.55
N ASN A 272 11.47 14.14 6.79
CA ASN A 272 10.13 14.68 7.07
C ASN A 272 8.97 13.71 6.78
N GLY A 273 9.26 12.48 6.34
CA GLY A 273 8.26 11.46 6.06
C GLY A 273 7.40 11.74 4.82
N ILE A 274 7.81 12.60 3.89
CA ILE A 274 7.12 12.81 2.61
C ILE A 274 7.80 11.97 1.52
N ASP A 275 7.21 10.85 1.17
CA ASP A 275 7.76 9.85 0.24
C ASP A 275 6.66 9.14 -0.57
N VAL A 276 7.08 8.42 -1.61
CA VAL A 276 6.17 7.77 -2.57
C VAL A 276 5.45 6.54 -2.01
N ASP A 277 5.95 5.97 -0.91
CA ASP A 277 5.28 4.94 -0.10
C ASP A 277 3.90 5.43 0.34
N LYS A 278 3.87 6.56 1.06
CA LYS A 278 2.64 7.19 1.56
C LYS A 278 1.68 7.56 0.45
N TRP A 279 2.18 8.01 -0.68
CA TRP A 279 1.34 8.42 -1.80
C TRP A 279 0.57 7.24 -2.40
N ASP A 280 1.20 6.06 -2.49
CA ASP A 280 0.52 4.85 -2.91
C ASP A 280 -0.45 4.36 -1.84
N TYR A 281 -0.02 4.18 -0.58
CA TYR A 281 -0.88 3.59 0.44
C TYR A 281 -2.06 4.50 0.80
N PHE A 282 -1.91 5.83 0.81
CA PHE A 282 -3.06 6.73 0.98
C PHE A 282 -4.09 6.51 -0.13
N ALA A 283 -3.69 6.52 -1.40
CA ALA A 283 -4.63 6.33 -2.51
C ALA A 283 -5.26 4.94 -2.50
N ARG A 284 -4.45 3.90 -2.22
CA ARG A 284 -4.86 2.50 -2.23
C ARG A 284 -5.75 2.14 -1.05
N ASP A 285 -5.36 2.50 0.17
CA ASP A 285 -6.15 2.21 1.36
C ASP A 285 -7.46 2.98 1.32
N CYS A 286 -7.45 4.26 0.93
CA CYS A 286 -8.67 5.03 0.69
C CYS A 286 -9.64 4.32 -0.29
N HIS A 287 -9.12 3.81 -1.41
CA HIS A 287 -9.93 3.06 -2.38
C HIS A 287 -10.56 1.80 -1.76
N HIS A 288 -9.76 0.96 -1.10
CA HIS A 288 -10.21 -0.32 -0.53
C HIS A 288 -11.05 -0.17 0.75
N LEU A 289 -10.86 0.91 1.51
CA LEU A 289 -11.63 1.23 2.73
C LEU A 289 -12.91 2.04 2.44
N GLY A 290 -13.11 2.54 1.22
CA GLY A 290 -14.21 3.45 0.89
C GLY A 290 -14.08 4.84 1.54
N ILE A 291 -12.86 5.28 1.83
CA ILE A 291 -12.57 6.57 2.47
C ILE A 291 -12.03 7.52 1.39
N PRO A 292 -12.58 8.73 1.17
CA PRO A 292 -11.96 9.71 0.28
C PRO A 292 -10.50 10.02 0.62
N ASN A 293 -9.62 9.94 -0.39
CA ASN A 293 -8.26 10.49 -0.35
C ASN A 293 -8.31 11.96 -0.79
N ASN A 294 -7.78 12.87 0.03
CA ASN A 294 -7.73 14.30 -0.29
C ASN A 294 -6.37 14.74 -0.88
N PHE A 295 -5.35 13.87 -0.87
CA PHE A 295 -4.00 14.22 -1.34
C PHE A 295 -3.76 13.86 -2.81
N ASP A 296 -3.39 14.85 -3.62
CA ASP A 296 -3.01 14.67 -5.02
C ASP A 296 -1.48 14.62 -5.21
N TYR A 297 -0.96 13.39 -5.31
CA TYR A 297 0.46 13.14 -5.57
C TYR A 297 0.90 13.52 -6.99
N ASN A 298 0.00 13.52 -7.99
CA ASN A 298 0.37 13.94 -9.35
C ASN A 298 0.68 15.43 -9.36
N ARG A 299 -0.15 16.22 -8.67
CA ARG A 299 0.10 17.64 -8.43
C ARG A 299 1.39 17.87 -7.64
N PHE A 300 1.67 17.07 -6.61
CA PHE A 300 2.95 17.15 -5.90
C PHE A 300 4.13 16.90 -6.86
N ILE A 301 4.11 15.80 -7.63
CA ILE A 301 5.16 15.49 -8.63
C ILE A 301 5.31 16.62 -9.65
N MET A 302 4.20 17.23 -10.11
CA MET A 302 4.24 18.39 -11.03
C MET A 302 4.93 19.61 -10.42
N PHE A 303 4.78 19.85 -9.11
CA PHE A 303 5.40 21.00 -8.44
C PHE A 303 6.71 20.69 -7.69
N ALA A 304 7.16 19.45 -7.63
CA ALA A 304 8.46 19.10 -7.05
C ALA A 304 9.64 19.63 -7.90
N ARG A 305 10.66 20.15 -7.21
CA ARG A 305 11.98 20.53 -7.74
C ARG A 305 13.07 20.11 -6.75
N VAL A 306 14.34 20.15 -7.17
CA VAL A 306 15.49 20.05 -6.27
C VAL A 306 16.14 21.42 -6.14
N CYS A 307 16.38 21.84 -4.90
CA CYS A 307 17.05 23.10 -4.56
C CYS A 307 18.21 22.83 -3.60
N GLU A 308 19.08 23.83 -3.43
CA GLU A 308 20.23 23.73 -2.53
C GLU A 308 19.85 24.17 -1.10
N GLU A 309 20.30 23.39 -0.13
CA GLU A 309 20.13 23.65 1.30
C GLU A 309 21.46 23.43 2.02
N GLY A 310 22.17 24.52 2.30
CA GLY A 310 23.53 24.44 2.82
C GLY A 310 24.46 23.75 1.83
N ASN A 311 24.98 22.59 2.20
CA ASN A 311 25.90 21.78 1.37
C ASN A 311 25.24 20.56 0.70
N GLU A 312 23.92 20.43 0.82
CA GLU A 312 23.12 19.31 0.29
C GLU A 312 22.06 19.79 -0.71
N LYS A 313 21.46 18.83 -1.42
CA LYS A 313 20.32 19.05 -2.33
C LYS A 313 19.09 18.31 -1.82
N CYS A 314 17.95 18.99 -1.70
CA CYS A 314 16.71 18.39 -1.22
C CYS A 314 15.54 18.64 -2.18
N ILE A 315 14.55 17.75 -2.13
CA ILE A 315 13.28 17.89 -2.84
C ILE A 315 12.48 18.99 -2.15
N CYS A 316 12.29 20.08 -2.89
CA CYS A 316 11.50 21.23 -2.48
C CYS A 316 10.17 21.24 -3.23
N ILE A 317 9.11 21.57 -2.51
CA ILE A 317 7.78 21.75 -3.09
C ILE A 317 7.48 23.23 -3.31
N ARG A 318 6.50 23.53 -4.15
CA ARG A 318 6.10 24.89 -4.44
C ARG A 318 5.36 25.53 -3.26
N ASP A 319 5.71 26.77 -2.90
CA ASP A 319 5.13 27.55 -1.78
C ASP A 319 3.60 27.38 -1.57
N LYS A 320 2.80 27.61 -2.61
CA LYS A 320 1.32 27.52 -2.61
C LYS A 320 0.76 26.12 -2.32
N GLU A 321 1.60 25.09 -2.37
CA GLU A 321 1.21 23.70 -2.12
C GLU A 321 1.35 23.31 -0.64
N ALA A 322 1.76 24.23 0.24
CA ALA A 322 1.83 24.00 1.68
C ALA A 322 0.48 23.49 2.26
N GLY A 323 -0.65 24.01 1.78
CA GLY A 323 -1.99 23.52 2.16
C GLY A 323 -2.21 22.04 1.79
N ASN A 324 -1.84 21.63 0.59
CA ASN A 324 -1.93 20.25 0.11
C ASN A 324 -1.07 19.28 0.96
N LEU A 325 0.04 19.76 1.54
CA LEU A 325 0.81 18.99 2.51
C LEU A 325 0.13 18.87 3.88
N TYR A 326 -0.55 19.91 4.37
CA TYR A 326 -1.41 19.76 5.56
C TYR A 326 -2.56 18.78 5.31
N ASP A 327 -3.18 18.81 4.12
CA ASP A 327 -4.20 17.82 3.71
C ASP A 327 -3.64 16.39 3.64
N MET A 328 -2.37 16.23 3.27
CA MET A 328 -1.67 14.94 3.32
C MET A 328 -1.57 14.39 4.76
N PHE A 329 -1.05 15.19 5.71
CA PHE A 329 -0.94 14.75 7.11
C PHE A 329 -2.31 14.61 7.79
N HIS A 330 -3.30 15.41 7.42
CA HIS A 330 -4.69 15.22 7.84
C HIS A 330 -5.26 13.89 7.32
N THR A 331 -5.00 13.55 6.05
CA THR A 331 -5.41 12.27 5.45
C THR A 331 -4.77 11.09 6.18
N ARG A 332 -3.46 11.17 6.49
CA ARG A 332 -2.77 10.18 7.34
C ARG A 332 -3.45 10.04 8.69
N ASN A 333 -3.67 11.13 9.42
CA ASN A 333 -4.30 11.08 10.74
C ASN A 333 -5.71 10.46 10.69
N ARG A 334 -6.50 10.80 9.67
CA ARG A 334 -7.83 10.24 9.42
C ARG A 334 -7.78 8.74 9.15
N LEU A 335 -6.82 8.25 8.36
CA LEU A 335 -6.64 6.81 8.09
C LEU A 335 -6.21 6.05 9.34
N HIS A 336 -5.29 6.60 10.13
CA HIS A 336 -4.90 6.02 11.43
C HIS A 336 -6.11 5.90 12.37
N HIS A 337 -6.85 6.98 12.62
CA HIS A 337 -8.01 6.95 13.52
C HIS A 337 -9.16 6.06 13.03
N LYS A 338 -9.46 6.06 11.73
CA LYS A 338 -10.65 5.36 11.20
C LYS A 338 -10.41 3.89 10.85
N ALA A 339 -9.17 3.52 10.49
CA ALA A 339 -8.87 2.18 9.99
C ALA A 339 -7.69 1.53 10.72
N TYR A 340 -6.48 2.09 10.68
CA TYR A 340 -5.28 1.38 11.15
C TYR A 340 -5.25 1.16 12.66
N GLN A 341 -5.90 2.04 13.43
CA GLN A 341 -6.05 1.95 14.89
C GLN A 341 -7.51 1.68 15.27
N HIS A 342 -8.29 1.09 14.36
CA HIS A 342 -9.67 0.72 14.67
C HIS A 342 -9.68 -0.39 15.72
N LYS A 343 -10.28 -0.13 16.88
CA LYS A 343 -10.30 -1.02 18.06
C LYS A 343 -10.60 -2.50 17.77
N VAL A 344 -11.48 -2.81 16.81
CA VAL A 344 -11.81 -4.20 16.44
C VAL A 344 -10.73 -4.82 15.55
N SER A 345 -10.00 -4.03 14.76
CA SER A 345 -8.84 -4.50 14.00
C SER A 345 -7.67 -4.79 14.94
N ASN A 346 -7.37 -3.86 15.86
CA ASN A 346 -6.33 -4.03 16.88
C ASN A 346 -6.57 -5.26 17.78
N ILE A 347 -7.82 -5.52 18.20
CA ILE A 347 -8.11 -6.71 19.03
C ILE A 347 -8.01 -8.02 18.23
N ILE A 348 -8.34 -8.00 16.93
CA ILE A 348 -8.14 -9.16 16.04
C ILE A 348 -6.65 -9.42 15.84
N ASP A 349 -5.85 -8.38 15.54
CA ASP A 349 -4.39 -8.47 15.47
C ASP A 349 -3.78 -9.01 16.79
N THR A 350 -4.36 -8.64 17.93
CA THR A 350 -3.94 -9.14 19.25
C THR A 350 -4.32 -10.61 19.46
N MET A 351 -5.53 -11.03 19.05
CA MET A 351 -5.94 -12.44 19.08
C MET A 351 -5.11 -13.31 18.12
N ILE A 352 -4.79 -12.83 16.93
CA ILE A 352 -3.87 -13.51 16.00
C ILE A 352 -2.49 -13.61 16.64
N THR A 353 -1.98 -12.53 17.24
CA THR A 353 -0.69 -12.53 17.96
C THR A 353 -0.67 -13.58 19.08
N ASP A 354 -1.71 -13.67 19.90
CA ASP A 354 -1.81 -14.69 20.96
C ASP A 354 -1.83 -16.12 20.39
N ALA A 355 -2.58 -16.35 19.32
CA ALA A 355 -2.58 -17.65 18.63
C ALA A 355 -1.19 -18.01 18.07
N LEU A 356 -0.48 -17.06 17.45
CA LEU A 356 0.88 -17.27 16.96
C LEU A 356 1.87 -17.56 18.10
N LEU A 357 1.76 -16.87 19.24
CA LEU A 357 2.59 -17.13 20.42
C LEU A 357 2.37 -18.53 20.99
N LYS A 358 1.12 -19.02 21.01
CA LYS A 358 0.80 -20.40 21.43
C LYS A 358 1.22 -21.45 20.40
N ALA A 359 1.31 -21.09 19.12
CA ALA A 359 1.69 -22.00 18.04
C ALA A 359 3.21 -22.05 17.77
N ASP A 360 3.95 -21.00 18.14
CA ASP A 360 5.38 -20.83 17.85
C ASP A 360 6.23 -22.07 18.18
N PRO A 361 6.09 -22.74 19.35
CA PRO A 361 6.92 -23.90 19.69
C PRO A 361 6.68 -25.16 18.84
N TYR A 362 5.62 -25.18 18.02
CA TYR A 362 5.15 -26.38 17.31
C TYR A 362 5.15 -26.24 15.78
N ILE A 363 5.01 -25.01 15.26
CA ILE A 363 5.10 -24.75 13.82
C ILE A 363 6.58 -24.78 13.40
N GLU A 364 6.89 -25.62 12.41
CA GLU A 364 8.23 -25.80 11.84
C GLU A 364 8.32 -25.31 10.39
N ILE A 365 9.05 -24.22 10.19
CA ILE A 365 9.36 -23.67 8.89
C ILE A 365 10.78 -24.12 8.52
N THR A 366 10.91 -24.94 7.49
CA THR A 366 12.23 -25.36 6.98
C THR A 366 12.93 -24.17 6.31
N GLY A 367 14.14 -23.84 6.71
CA GLY A 367 15.00 -22.82 6.08
C GLY A 367 16.18 -23.43 5.33
N ALA A 368 17.25 -22.65 5.19
CA ALA A 368 18.45 -23.07 4.46
C ALA A 368 19.03 -24.39 5.02
N GLN A 369 19.56 -25.22 4.11
CA GLN A 369 20.16 -26.52 4.41
C GLN A 369 19.22 -27.51 5.14
N GLY A 370 17.90 -27.28 5.09
CA GLY A 370 16.89 -28.13 5.74
C GLY A 370 16.72 -27.87 7.24
N LYS A 371 17.40 -26.87 7.81
CA LYS A 371 17.27 -26.50 9.22
C LYS A 371 15.85 -26.04 9.55
N LYS A 372 15.31 -26.43 10.71
CA LYS A 372 13.99 -26.00 11.18
C LYS A 372 14.07 -24.68 11.94
N TYR A 373 13.05 -23.84 11.74
CA TYR A 373 12.83 -22.57 12.41
C TYR A 373 11.36 -22.48 12.87
N HIS A 374 11.13 -21.84 14.00
CA HIS A 374 9.80 -21.43 14.46
C HIS A 374 9.39 -20.07 13.85
N ILE A 375 8.12 -19.69 13.99
CA ILE A 375 7.53 -18.45 13.46
C ILE A 375 8.35 -17.22 13.90
N SER A 376 8.77 -17.18 15.17
CA SER A 376 9.58 -16.12 15.79
C SER A 376 11.04 -16.10 15.35
N THR A 377 11.59 -17.25 14.95
CA THR A 377 13.00 -17.41 14.53
C THR A 377 13.20 -17.39 13.02
N ALA A 378 12.13 -17.49 12.22
CA ALA A 378 12.22 -17.46 10.76
C ALA A 378 12.84 -16.16 10.23
N ILE A 379 12.75 -15.05 10.97
CA ILE A 379 13.45 -13.78 10.64
C ILE A 379 14.98 -13.90 10.61
N ASP A 380 15.56 -14.94 11.22
CA ASP A 380 17.01 -15.18 11.21
C ASP A 380 17.49 -15.90 9.94
N ASP A 381 16.58 -16.34 9.06
CA ASP A 381 16.86 -17.12 7.85
C ASP A 381 15.91 -16.74 6.71
N MET A 382 16.41 -16.03 5.70
CA MET A 382 15.56 -15.50 4.64
C MET A 382 14.91 -16.58 3.76
N GLU A 383 15.42 -17.82 3.74
CA GLU A 383 14.76 -18.91 3.04
C GLU A 383 13.54 -19.42 3.82
N ALA A 384 13.65 -19.52 5.15
CA ALA A 384 12.50 -19.75 6.03
C ALA A 384 11.50 -18.58 5.97
N PHE A 385 11.97 -17.33 6.11
CA PHE A 385 11.13 -16.14 6.07
C PHE A 385 10.39 -15.99 4.74
N THR A 386 10.99 -16.44 3.62
CA THR A 386 10.33 -16.48 2.30
C THR A 386 9.01 -17.26 2.32
N LYS A 387 8.92 -18.29 3.18
CA LYS A 387 7.74 -19.17 3.30
C LYS A 387 6.75 -18.71 4.39
N LEU A 388 7.19 -17.86 5.32
CA LEU A 388 6.33 -17.31 6.37
C LEU A 388 5.43 -16.18 5.83
N THR A 389 4.13 -16.44 5.72
CA THR A 389 3.10 -15.51 5.20
C THR A 389 1.79 -15.66 5.99
N ASP A 390 0.72 -14.95 5.63
CA ASP A 390 -0.60 -15.06 6.29
C ASP A 390 -1.15 -16.50 6.29
N ASN A 391 -0.62 -17.39 5.42
CA ASN A 391 -0.92 -18.83 5.42
C ASN A 391 -0.80 -19.49 6.80
N VAL A 392 0.12 -19.01 7.66
CA VAL A 392 0.32 -19.55 9.01
C VAL A 392 -0.98 -19.52 9.85
N PHE A 393 -1.88 -18.57 9.59
CA PHE A 393 -3.21 -18.52 10.21
C PHE A 393 -4.05 -19.75 9.83
N LEU A 394 -4.10 -20.11 8.54
CA LEU A 394 -4.87 -21.25 8.05
C LEU A 394 -4.22 -22.58 8.43
N GLU A 395 -2.88 -22.62 8.45
CA GLU A 395 -2.10 -23.78 8.91
C GLU A 395 -2.43 -24.13 10.37
N ILE A 396 -2.47 -23.14 11.27
CA ILE A 396 -2.89 -23.34 12.67
C ILE A 396 -4.38 -23.68 12.75
N LEU A 397 -5.24 -22.94 12.03
CA LEU A 397 -6.69 -23.09 12.08
C LEU A 397 -7.16 -24.49 11.64
N TYR A 398 -6.51 -25.07 10.63
CA TYR A 398 -6.87 -26.36 10.05
C TYR A 398 -5.97 -27.52 10.50
N SER A 399 -5.03 -27.29 11.41
CA SER A 399 -4.18 -28.36 11.97
C SER A 399 -4.99 -29.41 12.72
N SER A 400 -4.51 -30.65 12.68
CA SER A 400 -4.99 -31.78 13.48
C SER A 400 -4.03 -32.20 14.60
N ASP A 401 -2.90 -31.50 14.81
CA ASP A 401 -2.00 -31.75 15.95
C ASP A 401 -2.62 -31.14 17.24
N PRO A 402 -2.93 -31.96 18.27
CA PRO A 402 -3.51 -31.49 19.53
C PRO A 402 -2.64 -30.44 20.26
N LYS A 403 -1.34 -30.36 19.99
CA LYS A 403 -0.48 -29.30 20.54
C LYS A 403 -0.91 -27.90 20.12
N LEU A 404 -1.58 -27.78 18.98
CA LEU A 404 -2.06 -26.51 18.43
C LEU A 404 -3.50 -26.17 18.86
N ASP A 405 -4.19 -27.03 19.62
CA ASP A 405 -5.58 -26.82 20.06
C ASP A 405 -5.78 -25.45 20.74
N ALA A 406 -4.83 -25.04 21.58
CA ALA A 406 -4.90 -23.76 22.29
C ALA A 406 -4.83 -22.55 21.34
N ALA A 407 -3.99 -22.61 20.31
CA ALA A 407 -3.87 -21.57 19.28
C ALA A 407 -5.09 -21.60 18.34
N GLN A 408 -5.48 -22.79 17.89
CA GLN A 408 -6.64 -23.02 17.02
C GLN A 408 -7.94 -22.53 17.67
N LYS A 409 -8.13 -22.72 18.97
CA LYS A 409 -9.28 -22.20 19.73
C LYS A 409 -9.39 -20.67 19.65
N VAL A 410 -8.26 -19.96 19.70
CA VAL A 410 -8.24 -18.48 19.55
C VAL A 410 -8.62 -18.08 18.13
N LEU A 411 -8.11 -18.77 17.10
CA LEU A 411 -8.46 -18.48 15.70
C LEU A 411 -9.93 -18.82 15.38
N LYS A 412 -10.46 -19.94 15.88
CA LYS A 412 -11.89 -20.29 15.78
C LYS A 412 -12.79 -19.24 16.45
N ASN A 413 -12.36 -18.66 17.58
CA ASN A 413 -13.08 -17.54 18.20
C ASN A 413 -13.15 -16.31 17.28
N ILE A 414 -12.13 -16.05 16.44
CA ILE A 414 -12.19 -14.97 15.43
C ILE A 414 -13.24 -15.30 14.36
N GLU A 415 -13.28 -16.53 13.85
CA GLU A 415 -14.28 -16.98 12.86
C GLU A 415 -15.73 -16.88 13.38
N TYR A 416 -15.98 -17.35 14.60
CA TYR A 416 -17.29 -17.23 15.27
C TYR A 416 -17.60 -15.81 15.78
N ARG A 417 -16.73 -14.83 15.51
CA ARG A 417 -16.81 -13.44 16.01
C ARG A 417 -16.90 -13.33 17.55
N ASN A 418 -16.46 -14.36 18.26
CA ASN A 418 -16.29 -14.40 19.70
C ASN A 418 -15.00 -13.67 20.12
N LEU A 419 -14.91 -12.40 19.77
CA LEU A 419 -13.76 -11.54 20.06
C LEU A 419 -13.73 -11.12 21.54
N TYR A 420 -12.54 -10.86 22.07
CA TYR A 420 -12.36 -10.19 23.36
C TYR A 420 -13.15 -8.86 23.37
N LYS A 421 -13.76 -8.55 24.52
CA LYS A 421 -14.68 -7.40 24.62
C LYS A 421 -13.91 -6.11 24.87
N TYR A 422 -14.19 -5.11 24.05
CA TYR A 422 -13.71 -3.75 24.26
C TYR A 422 -14.45 -3.12 25.45
N VAL A 423 -13.69 -2.76 26.49
CA VAL A 423 -14.23 -2.14 27.72
C VAL A 423 -14.34 -0.62 27.58
N GLY A 424 -13.31 0.04 27.03
CA GLY A 424 -13.27 1.49 26.89
C GLY A 424 -11.95 2.00 26.31
N GLU A 425 -11.84 3.32 26.18
CA GLU A 425 -10.66 4.07 25.76
C GLU A 425 -10.48 5.24 26.72
N THR A 426 -9.24 5.61 27.00
CA THR A 426 -8.88 6.76 27.82
C THR A 426 -7.56 7.35 27.32
N GLN A 427 -7.30 8.62 27.67
CA GLN A 427 -6.06 9.30 27.35
C GLN A 427 -5.36 9.73 28.65
N PRO A 428 -4.02 9.72 28.71
CA PRO A 428 -3.31 10.27 29.85
C PRO A 428 -3.57 11.78 29.96
N GLY A 429 -3.64 12.30 31.19
CA GLY A 429 -3.71 13.74 31.43
C GLY A 429 -2.47 14.48 30.89
N GLU A 430 -2.60 15.79 30.70
CA GLU A 430 -1.56 16.64 30.09
C GLU A 430 -0.17 16.37 30.66
N ALA A 431 0.83 16.28 29.76
CA ALA A 431 2.24 15.99 30.03
C ALA A 431 2.62 14.58 30.54
N ARG A 432 1.73 13.57 30.54
CA ARG A 432 2.13 12.16 30.81
C ARG A 432 2.15 11.30 29.55
N LYS A 433 3.31 10.74 29.20
CA LYS A 433 3.49 9.69 28.20
C LYS A 433 3.68 8.34 28.91
N ILE A 434 3.05 7.28 28.39
CA ILE A 434 3.26 5.91 28.87
C ILE A 434 4.44 5.33 28.09
N GLU A 435 5.50 4.91 28.79
CA GLU A 435 6.68 4.33 28.14
C GLU A 435 6.48 2.84 27.86
N ARG A 436 7.12 2.31 26.80
CA ARG A 436 6.92 0.91 26.36
C ARG A 436 7.22 -0.13 27.45
N LYS A 437 8.17 0.17 28.34
CA LYS A 437 8.53 -0.64 29.53
C LYS A 437 7.39 -0.78 30.55
N ASP A 438 6.43 0.13 30.55
CA ASP A 438 5.34 0.16 31.53
C ASP A 438 4.14 -0.66 31.06
N TYR A 439 4.09 -1.07 29.78
CA TYR A 439 2.93 -1.71 29.14
C TYR A 439 2.54 -3.03 29.83
N GLU A 440 3.51 -3.88 30.14
CA GLU A 440 3.31 -5.17 30.84
C GLU A 440 2.67 -5.01 32.23
N HIS A 441 2.83 -3.85 32.85
CA HIS A 441 2.30 -3.54 34.18
C HIS A 441 0.86 -3.00 34.14
N LEU A 442 0.33 -2.63 32.97
CA LEU A 442 -0.98 -1.99 32.86
C LEU A 442 -2.16 -2.96 33.14
N PRO A 443 -2.21 -4.20 32.62
CA PRO A 443 -3.29 -5.14 32.95
C PRO A 443 -3.40 -5.41 34.45
N LYS A 444 -2.25 -5.52 35.13
CA LYS A 444 -2.19 -5.67 36.59
C LYS A 444 -2.76 -4.43 37.30
N LYS A 445 -2.39 -3.21 36.89
CA LYS A 445 -2.94 -1.97 37.47
C LYS A 445 -4.46 -1.86 37.29
N VAL A 446 -5.03 -2.43 36.22
CA VAL A 446 -6.49 -2.48 36.00
C VAL A 446 -7.14 -3.52 36.93
N ALA A 447 -6.56 -4.71 37.06
CA ALA A 447 -7.08 -5.75 37.97
C ALA A 447 -6.95 -5.38 39.46
N ASP A 448 -5.87 -4.69 39.85
CA ASP A 448 -5.64 -4.21 41.22
C ASP A 448 -6.58 -3.03 41.61
N ALA A 449 -7.26 -2.40 40.64
CA ALA A 449 -8.14 -1.26 40.87
C ALA A 449 -9.52 -1.71 41.41
N LYS A 450 -9.72 -1.58 42.72
CA LYS A 450 -11.01 -1.88 43.37
C LYS A 450 -11.91 -0.63 43.36
N PRO A 451 -13.06 -0.63 42.66
CA PRO A 451 -14.00 0.48 42.70
C PRO A 451 -14.77 0.50 44.02
N ASP A 452 -14.68 1.61 44.75
CA ASP A 452 -15.42 1.80 46.01
C ASP A 452 -16.94 1.81 45.78
N GLY A 453 -17.69 1.12 46.64
CA GLY A 453 -19.16 1.15 46.63
C GLY A 453 -19.85 0.30 45.55
N ILE A 454 -19.11 -0.50 44.77
CA ILE A 454 -19.68 -1.41 43.77
C ILE A 454 -19.53 -2.86 44.23
N PHE A 455 -20.63 -3.62 44.26
CA PHE A 455 -20.59 -5.07 44.44
C PHE A 455 -20.16 -5.74 43.14
N LEU A 456 -19.10 -6.55 43.18
CA LEU A 456 -18.59 -7.29 42.02
C LEU A 456 -19.00 -8.77 42.13
N GLU A 457 -19.70 -9.28 41.13
CA GLU A 457 -20.13 -10.69 41.07
C GLU A 457 -18.97 -11.66 40.79
N ALA A 458 -17.85 -11.16 40.26
CA ALA A 458 -16.64 -11.92 39.96
C ALA A 458 -15.38 -11.06 40.19
N GLU A 459 -14.32 -11.68 40.73
CA GLU A 459 -12.98 -11.07 40.74
C GLU A 459 -12.28 -11.33 39.41
N MET A 460 -11.81 -10.27 38.76
CA MET A 460 -11.03 -10.31 37.52
C MET A 460 -9.53 -10.32 37.85
N LYS A 461 -8.74 -11.06 37.08
CA LYS A 461 -7.28 -11.11 37.20
C LYS A 461 -6.60 -10.26 36.12
N ALA A 462 -5.29 -10.03 36.28
CA ALA A 462 -4.48 -9.36 35.26
C ALA A 462 -4.48 -10.07 33.90
N GLU A 463 -4.64 -11.40 33.87
CA GLU A 463 -4.73 -12.22 32.65
C GLU A 463 -6.04 -12.04 31.87
N ASP A 464 -7.08 -11.48 32.49
CA ASP A 464 -8.38 -11.20 31.87
C ASP A 464 -8.41 -9.83 31.14
N PHE A 465 -7.35 -9.01 31.29
CA PHE A 465 -7.27 -7.67 30.73
C PHE A 465 -6.16 -7.53 29.67
N ILE A 466 -6.48 -6.79 28.61
CA ILE A 466 -5.51 -6.35 27.58
C ILE A 466 -5.56 -4.82 27.56
N VAL A 467 -4.39 -4.17 27.65
CA VAL A 467 -4.27 -2.72 27.56
C VAL A 467 -3.42 -2.36 26.34
N ASP A 468 -4.07 -1.95 25.25
CA ASP A 468 -3.40 -1.56 24.01
C ASP A 468 -3.06 -0.07 24.03
N VAL A 469 -1.76 0.28 24.04
CA VAL A 469 -1.30 1.68 24.12
C VAL A 469 -0.84 2.16 22.75
N ILE A 470 -1.69 2.97 22.12
CA ILE A 470 -1.54 3.47 20.76
C ILE A 470 -0.91 4.86 20.79
N ASN A 471 0.23 5.04 20.10
CA ASN A 471 0.85 6.34 19.91
C ASN A 471 0.36 6.95 18.59
N MET A 472 -0.35 8.07 18.66
CA MET A 472 -0.80 8.85 17.49
C MET A 472 0.12 10.05 17.31
N ASP A 473 0.76 10.16 16.14
CA ASP A 473 1.64 11.27 15.78
C ASP A 473 1.50 11.63 14.29
N TYR A 474 2.23 12.63 13.80
CA TYR A 474 2.30 12.97 12.37
C TYR A 474 3.52 12.34 11.65
N GLY A 475 4.05 11.24 12.19
CA GLY A 475 5.24 10.53 11.69
C GLY A 475 6.57 11.02 12.29
N MET A 476 6.54 12.06 13.13
CA MET A 476 7.73 12.66 13.75
C MET A 476 7.58 12.90 15.26
N LYS A 477 6.81 12.04 15.96
CA LYS A 477 6.44 12.24 17.37
C LYS A 477 5.79 13.62 17.57
N ASP A 478 6.32 14.42 18.48
CA ASP A 478 5.77 15.71 18.90
C ASP A 478 6.15 16.87 17.95
N LYS A 479 6.85 16.60 16.84
CA LYS A 479 7.26 17.60 15.85
C LYS A 479 6.26 17.71 14.69
N ASN A 480 6.02 18.93 14.22
CA ASN A 480 5.28 19.15 12.97
C ASN A 480 6.20 18.82 11.77
N PRO A 481 5.87 17.84 10.92
CA PRO A 481 6.71 17.47 9.78
C PRO A 481 6.84 18.58 8.73
N ILE A 482 5.87 19.50 8.65
CA ILE A 482 5.92 20.65 7.72
C ILE A 482 7.09 21.60 8.04
N ASP A 483 7.49 21.72 9.31
CA ASP A 483 8.63 22.55 9.73
C ASP A 483 9.96 22.01 9.14
N HIS A 484 9.97 20.73 8.75
CA HIS A 484 11.08 20.02 8.12
C HIS A 484 10.93 19.89 6.58
N VAL A 485 9.98 20.63 5.99
CA VAL A 485 9.80 20.75 4.53
C VAL A 485 10.47 22.03 4.03
N ARG A 486 11.14 21.95 2.88
CA ARG A 486 11.63 23.11 2.15
C ARG A 486 10.73 23.42 0.97
N PHE A 487 10.52 24.71 0.76
CA PHE A 487 9.66 25.25 -0.28
C PHE A 487 10.47 26.14 -1.24
N TYR A 488 9.92 26.43 -2.41
CA TYR A 488 10.45 27.44 -3.34
C TYR A 488 9.34 28.35 -3.91
N CYS A 489 9.71 29.56 -4.35
CA CYS A 489 8.79 30.62 -4.78
C CYS A 489 8.70 30.77 -6.30
N LYS A 490 7.86 31.68 -6.85
CA LYS A 490 7.82 31.94 -8.32
C LYS A 490 8.95 32.85 -8.77
N SER A 491 9.31 33.80 -7.91
CA SER A 491 10.35 34.79 -8.11
C SER A 491 11.74 34.15 -8.16
N ASP A 492 11.95 33.07 -7.42
CA ASP A 492 13.20 32.33 -7.36
C ASP A 492 12.89 30.82 -7.25
N LEU A 493 13.34 30.07 -8.26
CA LEU A 493 13.13 28.61 -8.40
C LEU A 493 14.30 27.79 -7.84
N SER A 494 15.34 28.46 -7.34
CA SER A 494 16.59 27.89 -6.81
C SER A 494 16.71 28.04 -5.30
N ARG A 495 16.19 29.14 -4.74
CA ARG A 495 16.25 29.45 -3.32
C ARG A 495 15.21 28.66 -2.51
N THR A 496 15.71 27.98 -1.48
CA THR A 496 14.91 27.35 -0.44
C THR A 496 14.32 28.38 0.52
N VAL A 497 13.07 28.16 0.92
CA VAL A 497 12.38 28.88 2.01
C VAL A 497 11.68 27.88 2.93
N SER A 498 11.44 28.27 4.18
CA SER A 498 10.51 27.57 5.07
C SER A 498 9.23 28.37 5.21
N ILE A 499 8.14 27.66 5.50
CA ILE A 499 6.82 28.24 5.74
C ILE A 499 6.37 27.72 7.10
N ASP A 500 6.18 28.63 8.05
CA ASP A 500 5.67 28.33 9.38
C ASP A 500 4.16 28.03 9.33
N LYS A 501 3.67 27.20 10.25
CA LYS A 501 2.24 26.86 10.39
C LYS A 501 1.33 28.09 10.41
N SER A 502 1.73 29.16 11.11
CA SER A 502 1.00 30.43 11.21
C SER A 502 0.84 31.16 9.87
N GLN A 503 1.72 30.90 8.89
CA GLN A 503 1.68 31.48 7.54
C GLN A 503 0.74 30.71 6.59
N VAL A 504 0.35 29.49 6.95
CA VAL A 504 -0.54 28.64 6.13
C VAL A 504 -1.98 28.71 6.62
N THR A 505 -2.21 28.59 7.93
CA THR A 505 -3.57 28.60 8.49
C THR A 505 -3.59 28.85 10.00
N THR A 506 -4.55 29.65 10.46
CA THR A 506 -4.85 29.87 11.89
C THR A 506 -5.79 28.82 12.47
N TYR A 507 -6.32 27.91 11.66
CA TYR A 507 -7.41 26.99 12.04
C TYR A 507 -6.97 25.58 12.44
N VAL A 508 -5.72 25.21 12.18
CA VAL A 508 -5.15 23.95 12.68
C VAL A 508 -4.50 24.26 14.02
N LYS A 509 -5.13 23.88 15.13
CA LYS A 509 -4.44 23.77 16.43
C LYS A 509 -3.76 22.43 16.50
#